data_AF-E9FS76-F1
#
_entry.id   AF-E9FS76-F1
#
_cell.length_a   1.000
_cell.length_b   1.000
_cell.length_c   1.000
_cell.angle_alpha   90.00
_cell.angle_beta   90.00
_cell.angle_gamma   90.00
#
_symmetry.space_group_name_H-M   'P 1'
#
loop_
_entity.id
_entity.type
_entity.pdbx_description
1 polymer ?
#
loop_
_entity_poly.entity_id
_entity_poly.type
_entity_poly.pdbx_seq_one_letter_code
_entity_poly.pdbx_strand_id
1 'polypeptide(L)'
;MELKWLFNPAILVSLDFILGVTSFCFQIAFLSTCILATDYDLVGTGIWAGIVFIATAAVAWKMDGKVNKLILGAGPFLSFICGIILFSLNVAALSDLNKVCPFEINGTTVKVKYHCSKEIGFDVVLMLCGLFSIPVNAILVLFVFNIIKS
;
A
#
# COMPACT_ATOMS: atom_id res chain seq x y z
N MET A 1 -28.63 -9.39 5.79
CA MET A 1 -28.16 -9.04 7.15
C MET A 1 -26.63 -9.12 7.28
N GLU A 2 -25.89 -9.41 6.20
CA GLU A 2 -24.49 -9.87 6.33
C GLU A 2 -23.40 -8.83 6.05
N LEU A 3 -23.72 -7.66 5.46
CA LEU A 3 -22.70 -6.64 5.18
C LEU A 3 -22.41 -5.68 6.35
N LYS A 4 -23.23 -5.69 7.42
CA LYS A 4 -23.10 -4.74 8.54
C LYS A 4 -21.79 -4.90 9.30
N TRP A 5 -21.22 -6.11 9.33
CA TRP A 5 -19.96 -6.38 10.02
C TRP A 5 -18.76 -5.75 9.28
N LEU A 6 -18.83 -5.65 7.94
CA LEU A 6 -17.77 -5.06 7.11
C LEU A 6 -17.56 -3.55 7.39
N PHE A 7 -18.57 -2.89 7.97
CA PHE A 7 -18.53 -1.48 8.37
C PHE A 7 -18.18 -1.28 9.85
N ASN A 8 -17.77 -2.34 10.57
CA ASN A 8 -17.31 -2.18 11.94
C ASN A 8 -15.95 -1.46 11.94
N PRO A 9 -15.82 -0.28 12.59
CA PRO A 9 -14.58 0.49 12.58
C PRO A 9 -13.39 -0.30 13.14
N ALA A 10 -13.60 -1.16 14.14
CA ALA A 10 -12.52 -1.97 14.70
C ALA A 10 -11.91 -2.94 13.68
N ILE A 11 -12.73 -3.46 12.76
CA ILE A 11 -12.29 -4.39 11.72
C ILE A 11 -11.57 -3.64 10.62
N LEU A 12 -12.08 -2.48 10.21
CA LEU A 12 -11.44 -1.63 9.22
C LEU A 12 -10.08 -1.13 9.71
N VAL A 13 -9.97 -0.74 10.98
CA VAL A 13 -8.70 -0.38 11.62
C VAL A 13 -7.73 -1.56 11.65
N SER A 14 -8.22 -2.78 11.96
CA SER A 14 -7.38 -3.98 11.96
C SER A 14 -6.90 -4.34 10.55
N LEU A 15 -7.76 -4.17 9.52
CA LEU A 15 -7.40 -4.39 8.13
C LEU A 15 -6.34 -3.38 7.67
N ASP A 16 -6.51 -2.09 7.99
CA ASP A 16 -5.52 -1.05 7.65
C ASP A 16 -4.17 -1.33 8.31
N PHE A 17 -4.18 -1.78 9.57
CA PHE A 17 -2.96 -2.22 10.25
C PHE A 17 -2.27 -3.40 9.54
N ILE A 18 -3.03 -4.44 9.17
CA ILE A 18 -2.49 -5.62 8.46
C ILE A 18 -1.91 -5.20 7.11
N LEU A 19 -2.64 -4.39 6.34
CA LEU A 19 -2.16 -3.86 5.05
C LEU A 19 -0.86 -3.06 5.22
N GLY A 20 -0.76 -2.29 6.30
CA GLY A 20 0.45 -1.56 6.66
C GLY A 20 1.65 -2.45 6.99
N VAL A 21 1.45 -3.48 7.82
CA VAL A 21 2.51 -4.44 8.15
C VAL A 21 2.94 -5.24 6.92
N THR A 22 1.99 -5.70 6.10
CA THR A 22 2.26 -6.43 4.88
C THR A 22 3.09 -5.57 3.91
N SER A 23 2.65 -4.36 3.59
CA SER A 23 3.38 -3.47 2.68
C SER A 23 4.79 -3.13 3.17
N PHE A 24 4.96 -2.88 4.47
CA PHE A 24 6.27 -2.63 5.08
C PHE A 24 7.21 -3.84 4.98
N CYS A 25 6.74 -5.03 5.38
CA CYS A 25 7.53 -6.26 5.34
C CYS A 25 7.93 -6.65 3.91
N PHE A 26 7.00 -6.53 2.96
CA PHE A 26 7.26 -6.89 1.56
C PHE A 26 8.24 -5.93 0.88
N GLN A 27 8.19 -4.64 1.19
CA GLN A 27 9.19 -3.69 0.69
C GLN A 27 10.59 -3.94 1.29
N ILE A 28 10.67 -4.35 2.56
CA ILE A 28 11.95 -4.75 3.18
C ILE A 28 12.48 -6.05 2.57
N ALA A 29 11.61 -7.02 2.31
CA ALA A 29 11.98 -8.26 1.64
C ALA A 29 12.46 -8.01 0.19
N PHE A 30 11.86 -7.05 -0.50
CA PHE A 30 12.33 -6.59 -1.80
C PHE A 30 13.74 -5.98 -1.71
N LEU A 31 13.97 -5.08 -0.74
CA LEU A 31 15.28 -4.45 -0.52
C LEU A 31 16.38 -5.44 -0.13
N SER A 32 16.06 -6.49 0.63
CA SER A 32 17.04 -7.49 1.06
C SER A 32 17.43 -8.47 -0.05
N THR A 33 16.58 -8.63 -1.06
CA THR A 33 16.81 -9.56 -2.18
C THR A 33 17.43 -8.88 -3.40
N CYS A 34 17.22 -7.57 -3.58
CA CYS A 34 17.74 -6.80 -4.72
C CYS A 34 18.70 -5.70 -4.25
N ILE A 35 19.95 -6.08 -3.96
CA ILE A 35 21.03 -5.16 -3.51
C ILE A 35 21.55 -4.27 -4.67
N LEU A 36 21.16 -4.55 -5.92
CA LEU A 36 21.72 -3.93 -7.13
C LEU A 36 20.64 -3.53 -8.17
N ALA A 37 19.48 -3.04 -7.74
CA ALA A 37 18.49 -2.48 -8.66
C ALA A 37 18.89 -1.03 -8.99
N THR A 38 19.43 -0.82 -10.19
CA THR A 38 19.95 0.47 -10.69
C THR A 38 18.87 1.48 -11.08
N ASP A 39 17.58 1.10 -11.07
CA ASP A 39 16.46 1.98 -11.41
C ASP A 39 15.61 2.23 -10.15
N TYR A 40 15.76 3.44 -9.60
CA TYR A 40 15.45 3.82 -8.22
C TYR A 40 13.99 4.27 -7.99
N ASP A 41 13.08 4.09 -8.94
CA ASP A 41 11.83 4.87 -8.97
C ASP A 41 10.71 4.37 -8.04
N LEU A 42 10.75 3.11 -7.58
CA LEU A 42 9.75 2.55 -6.65
C LEU A 42 10.26 2.28 -5.22
N VAL A 43 11.55 2.47 -4.97
CA VAL A 43 12.17 2.09 -3.69
C VAL A 43 11.60 2.92 -2.54
N GLY A 44 11.04 2.21 -1.54
CA GLY A 44 10.57 2.83 -0.31
C GLY A 44 9.12 3.29 -0.33
N THR A 45 8.44 3.23 -1.48
CA THR A 45 7.00 3.55 -1.57
C THR A 45 6.15 2.65 -0.67
N GLY A 46 6.42 1.34 -0.64
CA GLY A 46 5.78 0.40 0.28
C GLY A 46 6.15 0.60 1.75
N ILE A 47 7.37 1.10 2.06
CA ILE A 47 7.77 1.45 3.44
C ILE A 47 6.96 2.65 3.93
N TRP A 48 6.91 3.72 3.14
CA TRP A 48 6.18 4.94 3.51
C TRP A 48 4.67 4.70 3.60
N ALA A 49 4.10 3.98 2.64
CA ALA A 49 2.69 3.59 2.70
C ALA A 49 2.40 2.73 3.94
N GLY A 50 3.27 1.75 4.24
CA GLY A 50 3.14 0.90 5.42
C GLY A 50 3.16 1.68 6.73
N ILE A 51 4.07 2.64 6.86
CA ILE A 51 4.14 3.53 8.04
C ILE A 51 2.84 4.33 8.19
N VAL A 52 2.32 4.91 7.09
CA VAL A 52 1.10 5.71 7.13
C VAL A 52 -0.11 4.86 7.51
N PHE A 53 -0.23 3.64 6.98
CA PHE A 53 -1.32 2.72 7.32
C PHE A 53 -1.26 2.30 8.80
N ILE A 54 -0.08 1.92 9.30
CA ILE A 54 0.12 1.56 10.72
C ILE A 54 -0.18 2.74 11.64
N ALA A 55 0.32 3.94 11.31
CA ALA A 55 0.08 5.15 12.11
C ALA A 55 -1.41 5.52 12.13
N THR A 56 -2.08 5.43 10.99
CA THR A 56 -3.52 5.67 10.86
C THR A 56 -4.30 4.69 11.71
N ALA A 57 -3.99 3.40 11.63
CA ALA A 57 -4.64 2.38 12.45
C ALA A 57 -4.39 2.60 13.96
N ALA A 58 -3.18 2.98 14.37
CA ALA A 58 -2.86 3.24 15.78
C ALA A 58 -3.61 4.45 16.34
N VAL A 59 -3.75 5.51 15.55
CA VAL A 59 -4.54 6.70 15.91
C VAL A 59 -6.03 6.35 15.94
N ALA A 60 -6.51 5.60 14.95
CA ALA A 60 -7.88 5.14 14.86
C ALA A 60 -8.25 4.09 15.91
N TRP A 61 -7.29 3.39 16.53
CA TRP A 61 -7.60 2.55 17.70
C TRP A 61 -7.98 3.41 18.92
N LYS A 62 -7.43 4.63 19.02
CA LYS A 62 -7.70 5.55 20.13
C LYS A 62 -8.94 6.43 19.91
N MET A 63 -9.91 5.98 19.12
CA MET A 63 -11.18 6.70 18.86
C MET A 63 -12.05 6.93 20.11
N ASP A 64 -11.66 6.44 21.31
CA ASP A 64 -12.34 6.63 22.61
C ASP A 64 -12.38 8.10 23.11
N GLY A 65 -12.32 9.09 22.23
CA GLY A 65 -12.61 10.50 22.53
C GLY A 65 -11.46 11.32 23.11
N LYS A 66 -10.27 10.74 23.31
CA LYS A 66 -9.09 11.44 23.84
C LYS A 66 -8.18 12.05 22.77
N VAL A 67 -8.46 11.82 21.50
CA VAL A 67 -7.67 12.31 20.35
C VAL A 67 -8.42 13.44 19.66
N ASN A 68 -7.67 14.45 19.20
CA ASN A 68 -8.23 15.57 18.45
C ASN A 68 -8.98 15.07 17.20
N LYS A 69 -10.25 15.48 17.03
CA LYS A 69 -11.11 15.16 15.88
C LYS A 69 -10.42 15.41 14.53
N LEU A 70 -9.58 16.43 14.44
CA LEU A 70 -8.83 16.77 13.22
C LEU A 70 -7.77 15.72 12.88
N ILE A 71 -7.06 15.20 13.89
CA ILE A 71 -6.06 14.14 13.73
C ILE A 71 -6.74 12.82 13.37
N LEU A 72 -7.90 12.56 13.97
CA LEU A 72 -8.71 11.38 13.69
C LEU A 72 -9.20 11.33 12.23
N GLY A 73 -9.47 12.49 11.62
CA GLY A 73 -9.88 12.60 10.21
C GLY A 73 -8.71 12.64 9.23
N ALA A 74 -7.61 13.29 9.61
CA ALA A 74 -6.44 13.44 8.74
C ALA A 74 -5.72 12.10 8.48
N GLY A 75 -5.69 11.19 9.46
CA GLY A 75 -5.05 9.88 9.31
C GLY A 75 -5.67 9.05 8.18
N PRO A 76 -6.96 8.67 8.27
CA PRO A 76 -7.64 7.91 7.22
C PRO A 76 -7.61 8.59 5.84
N PHE A 77 -7.66 9.92 5.80
CA PHE A 77 -7.56 10.66 4.54
C PHE A 77 -6.16 10.55 3.90
N LEU A 78 -5.11 10.67 4.71
CA LEU A 78 -3.73 10.47 4.26
C LEU A 78 -3.49 9.02 3.83
N SER A 79 -4.00 8.06 4.61
CA SER A 79 -3.95 6.62 4.31
C SER A 79 -4.64 6.30 2.97
N PHE A 80 -5.80 6.92 2.70
CA PHE A 80 -6.49 6.80 1.42
C PHE A 80 -5.64 7.28 0.24
N ILE A 81 -5.02 8.46 0.35
CA ILE A 81 -4.14 9.00 -0.70
C ILE A 81 -2.92 8.08 -0.90
N CYS A 82 -2.29 7.61 0.18
CA CYS A 82 -1.20 6.65 0.12
C CYS A 82 -1.60 5.36 -0.59
N GLY A 83 -2.81 4.87 -0.36
CA GLY A 83 -3.38 3.72 -1.06
C GLY A 83 -3.46 3.89 -2.57
N ILE A 84 -3.94 5.06 -3.02
CA ILE A 84 -4.02 5.40 -4.45
C ILE A 84 -2.63 5.48 -5.09
N ILE A 85 -1.69 6.16 -4.41
CA ILE A 85 -0.32 6.30 -4.92
C ILE A 85 0.36 4.94 -4.99
N LEU A 86 0.26 4.12 -3.93
CA LEU A 86 0.84 2.78 -3.89
C LEU A 86 0.25 1.89 -4.99
N PHE A 87 -1.07 1.92 -5.19
CA PHE A 87 -1.71 1.18 -6.27
C PHE A 87 -1.21 1.64 -7.64
N SER A 88 -1.23 2.96 -7.90
CA SER A 88 -0.89 3.52 -9.22
C SER A 88 0.56 3.25 -9.62
N LEU A 89 1.50 3.40 -8.68
CA LEU A 89 2.92 3.17 -8.94
C LEU A 89 3.21 1.70 -9.23
N ASN A 90 2.62 0.78 -8.46
CA ASN A 90 2.83 -0.65 -8.68
C ASN A 90 2.13 -1.15 -9.95
N VAL A 91 0.98 -0.57 -10.33
CA VAL A 91 0.36 -0.83 -11.65
C VAL A 91 1.25 -0.33 -12.79
N ALA A 92 1.83 0.87 -12.67
CA ALA A 92 2.75 1.40 -13.67
C ALA A 92 3.99 0.52 -13.81
N ALA A 93 4.61 0.10 -12.70
CA ALA A 93 5.73 -0.82 -12.68
C ALA A 93 5.40 -2.15 -13.38
N LEU A 94 4.24 -2.75 -13.07
CA LEU A 94 3.75 -3.96 -13.74
C LEU A 94 3.50 -3.76 -15.24
N SER A 95 2.95 -2.60 -15.63
CA SER A 95 2.73 -2.28 -17.03
C SER A 95 4.02 -2.11 -17.81
N ASP A 96 5.07 -1.57 -17.18
CA ASP A 96 6.37 -1.41 -17.81
C ASP A 96 7.15 -2.72 -17.84
N LEU A 97 7.00 -3.59 -16.84
CA LEU A 97 7.48 -4.98 -16.88
C LEU A 97 6.91 -5.76 -18.08
N ASN A 98 5.62 -5.57 -18.40
CA ASN A 98 5.02 -6.16 -19.62
C ASN A 98 5.64 -5.63 -20.92
N LYS A 99 6.27 -4.45 -20.90
CA LYS A 99 6.98 -3.87 -22.06
C LYS A 99 8.47 -4.25 -22.08
N VAL A 100 9.06 -4.63 -20.95
CA VAL A 100 10.50 -4.97 -20.77
C VAL A 100 10.79 -6.48 -20.93
N CYS A 101 9.94 -7.19 -21.68
CA CYS A 101 10.34 -8.45 -22.33
C CYS A 101 10.99 -8.29 -23.74
N PRO A 102 11.78 -7.25 -24.10
CA PRO A 102 12.59 -7.33 -25.30
C PRO A 102 13.90 -8.02 -24.92
N PHE A 103 14.22 -9.08 -25.64
CA PHE A 103 15.57 -9.60 -25.71
C PHE A 103 16.51 -8.44 -26.08
N GLU A 104 17.41 -8.05 -25.18
CA GLU A 104 18.43 -7.06 -25.52
C GLU A 104 19.55 -7.80 -26.27
N ILE A 105 19.51 -7.75 -27.61
CA ILE A 105 20.53 -8.34 -28.47
C ILE A 105 21.73 -7.38 -28.48
N ASN A 106 22.70 -7.62 -27.60
CA ASN A 106 23.99 -6.95 -27.64
C ASN A 106 24.99 -7.91 -28.31
N GLY A 107 25.02 -7.91 -29.65
CA GLY A 107 25.85 -8.84 -30.44
C GLY A 107 25.35 -10.30 -30.40
N THR A 108 26.27 -11.27 -30.31
CA THR A 108 25.98 -12.72 -30.32
C THR A 108 25.49 -13.30 -28.99
N THR A 109 25.43 -12.48 -27.93
CA THR A 109 25.01 -12.92 -26.60
C THR A 109 23.66 -12.33 -26.24
N VAL A 110 22.63 -13.17 -26.21
CA VAL A 110 21.32 -12.85 -25.65
C VAL A 110 21.47 -12.79 -24.13
N LYS A 111 21.59 -11.59 -23.56
CA LYS A 111 21.44 -11.39 -22.11
C LYS A 111 19.96 -11.16 -21.85
N VAL A 112 19.30 -12.20 -21.34
CA VAL A 112 17.94 -12.05 -20.84
C VAL A 112 18.02 -11.20 -19.57
N LYS A 113 17.51 -9.96 -19.61
CA LYS A 113 17.13 -9.23 -18.39
C LYS A 113 15.93 -9.98 -17.80
N TYR A 114 16.20 -11.06 -17.07
CA TYR A 114 15.20 -11.68 -16.22
C TYR A 114 14.96 -10.70 -15.07
N HIS A 115 14.01 -9.78 -15.19
CA HIS A 115 13.35 -9.28 -13.98
C HIS A 115 12.80 -10.51 -13.27
N CYS A 116 13.31 -10.76 -12.07
CA CYS A 116 13.16 -12.04 -11.41
C CYS A 116 11.66 -12.24 -11.10
N SER A 117 11.08 -13.43 -11.31
CA SER A 117 9.67 -13.75 -10.98
C SER A 117 9.24 -13.32 -9.56
N LYS A 118 10.21 -13.14 -8.66
CA LYS A 118 10.04 -12.63 -7.30
C LYS A 118 9.64 -11.15 -7.23
N GLU A 119 10.20 -10.31 -8.10
CA GLU A 119 9.93 -8.85 -8.13
C GLU A 119 8.50 -8.58 -8.57
N ILE A 120 8.03 -9.25 -9.62
CA ILE A 120 6.63 -9.23 -10.05
C ILE A 120 5.70 -9.65 -8.91
N GLY A 121 6.08 -10.70 -8.16
CA GLY A 121 5.30 -11.15 -7.00
C GLY A 121 5.19 -10.08 -5.91
N PHE A 122 6.28 -9.35 -5.64
CA PHE A 122 6.30 -8.28 -4.66
C PHE A 122 5.48 -7.06 -5.09
N ASP A 123 5.61 -6.64 -6.35
CA ASP A 123 4.85 -5.51 -6.90
C ASP A 123 3.34 -5.80 -6.92
N VAL A 124 2.94 -7.04 -7.23
CA VAL A 124 1.52 -7.46 -7.17
C VAL A 124 0.98 -7.39 -5.74
N VAL A 125 1.75 -7.83 -4.74
CA VAL A 125 1.32 -7.77 -3.34
C VAL A 125 1.17 -6.31 -2.88
N LEU A 126 2.14 -5.44 -3.21
CA LEU A 126 2.07 -4.02 -2.89
C LEU A 126 0.92 -3.31 -3.62
N MET A 127 0.66 -3.66 -4.88
CA MET A 127 -0.50 -3.21 -5.64
C MET A 127 -1.80 -3.60 -4.94
N LEU A 128 -1.94 -4.87 -4.52
CA LEU A 128 -3.12 -5.35 -3.81
C LEU A 128 -3.29 -4.65 -2.45
N CYS A 129 -2.20 -4.40 -1.73
CA CYS A 129 -2.25 -3.60 -0.51
C CYS A 129 -2.82 -2.20 -0.78
N GLY A 130 -2.34 -1.53 -1.83
CA GLY A 130 -2.89 -0.25 -2.29
C GLY A 130 -4.38 -0.36 -2.63
N LEU A 131 -4.76 -1.34 -3.45
CA LEU A 131 -6.13 -1.56 -3.89
C LEU A 131 -7.12 -1.78 -2.74
N PHE A 132 -6.75 -2.58 -1.73
CA PHE A 132 -7.60 -2.84 -0.56
C PHE A 132 -7.62 -1.69 0.43
N SER A 133 -6.53 -0.92 0.54
CA SER A 133 -6.49 0.25 1.42
C SER A 133 -7.44 1.37 0.98
N ILE A 134 -7.74 1.49 -0.32
CA ILE A 134 -8.65 2.51 -0.86
C ILE A 134 -10.07 2.38 -0.26
N PRO A 135 -10.81 1.25 -0.41
CA PRO A 135 -12.14 1.13 0.16
C PRO A 135 -12.14 1.13 1.69
N VAL A 136 -11.12 0.54 2.34
CA VAL A 136 -10.99 0.54 3.81
C VAL A 136 -10.91 1.98 4.35
N ASN A 137 -10.00 2.78 3.79
CA ASN A 137 -9.77 4.14 4.24
C ASN A 137 -10.88 5.10 3.79
N ALA A 138 -11.53 4.88 2.64
CA ALA A 138 -12.71 5.63 2.25
C ALA A 138 -13.85 5.49 3.27
N ILE A 139 -14.11 4.26 3.75
CA ILE A 139 -15.14 4.00 4.76
C ILE A 139 -14.73 4.62 6.10
N LEU A 140 -13.47 4.51 6.52
CA LEU A 140 -12.97 5.13 7.75
C LEU A 140 -13.11 6.66 7.72
N VAL A 141 -12.78 7.30 6.59
CA VAL A 141 -12.97 8.74 6.39
C VAL A 141 -14.44 9.12 6.56
N LEU A 142 -15.36 8.41 5.91
CA LEU A 142 -16.81 8.66 6.03
C LEU A 142 -17.31 8.49 7.48
N PHE A 143 -16.81 7.47 8.18
CA PHE A 143 -17.15 7.22 9.58
C PHE A 143 -16.71 8.38 10.48
N VAL A 144 -15.47 8.86 10.31
CA VAL A 144 -14.95 9.98 11.08
C VAL A 144 -15.69 11.28 10.75
N PHE A 145 -16.00 11.56 9.48
CA PHE A 145 -16.79 12.75 9.12
C PHE A 145 -18.18 12.74 9.75
N ASN A 146 -18.83 11.58 9.83
CA ASN A 146 -20.11 11.45 10.52
C ASN A 146 -19.98 11.70 12.04
N ILE A 147 -18.89 11.23 12.68
CA ILE A 147 -18.61 11.52 14.10
C ILE A 147 -18.30 13.00 14.34
N ILE A 148 -17.62 13.67 13.41
CA ILE A 148 -17.28 15.10 13.54
C ILE A 148 -18.53 15.98 13.42
N LYS A 149 -19.48 15.60 12.56
CA LYS A 149 -20.72 16.35 12.30
C LYS A 149 -21.78 16.17 13.40
N SER A 150 -21.71 15.08 14.18
CA SER A 150 -22.59 14.81 15.32
C SER A 150 -22.12 15.53 16.60
#